data_AF-A0A519NYA2-F1
#
_entry.id   AF-A0A519NYA2-F1
#
_cell.length_a   1.000
_cell.length_b   1.000
_cell.length_c   1.000
_cell.angle_alpha   90.00
_cell.angle_beta   90.00
_cell.angle_gamma   90.00
#
_symmetry.space_group_name_H-M   'P 1'
#
loop_
_entity.id
_entity.type
_entity.pdbx_description
1 polymer ?
#
loop_
_entity_poly.entity_id
_entity_poly.type
_entity_poly.pdbx_seq_one_letter_code
_entity_poly.pdbx_strand_id
1 'polypeptide(L)'
;MRALPLVLLAAAAALAACASTPEQAATPTPPAELSTPFTLTTGSPRTPEQLAVRFDKVDLAIRVMPDSQSIDAVAVLDVTAMQPVDRLVFELDTRLP
;
A
#
# COMPACT_ATOMS: atom_id res chain seq x y z
N MET A 1 -50.68 37.69 -1.93
CA MET A 1 -50.41 36.57 -2.87
C MET A 1 -49.13 36.90 -3.64
N ARG A 2 -48.15 35.98 -3.72
CA ARG A 2 -46.89 36.01 -4.53
C ARG A 2 -45.51 36.09 -3.81
N ALA A 3 -45.41 35.83 -2.50
CA ALA A 3 -44.09 35.57 -1.86
C ALA A 3 -43.72 34.06 -1.81
N LEU A 4 -44.69 33.18 -2.04
CA LEU A 4 -44.52 31.72 -2.02
C LEU A 4 -43.56 31.13 -3.09
N PRO A 5 -43.42 31.68 -4.32
CA PRO A 5 -42.57 31.05 -5.34
C PRO A 5 -41.08 31.33 -5.11
N LEU A 6 -40.72 32.34 -4.31
CA LEU A 6 -39.31 32.70 -4.06
C LEU A 6 -38.67 31.83 -2.97
N VAL A 7 -39.46 31.42 -1.97
CA VAL A 7 -38.99 30.54 -0.88
C VAL A 7 -38.76 29.11 -1.38
N LEU A 8 -39.57 28.64 -2.35
CA LEU A 8 -39.38 27.31 -2.95
C LEU A 8 -38.12 27.22 -3.82
N LEU A 9 -37.70 28.31 -4.46
CA LEU A 9 -36.51 28.33 -5.34
C LEU A 9 -35.20 28.31 -4.53
N ALA A 10 -35.18 28.91 -3.35
CA ALA A 10 -34.00 28.93 -2.47
C ALA A 10 -33.73 27.58 -1.80
N ALA A 11 -34.77 26.79 -1.52
CA ALA A 11 -34.63 25.45 -0.93
C ALA A 11 -34.03 24.42 -1.91
N ALA A 12 -34.24 24.60 -3.23
CA ALA A 12 -33.68 23.72 -4.25
C ALA A 12 -32.15 23.88 -4.42
N ALA A 13 -31.60 25.07 -4.15
CA ALA A 13 -30.16 25.32 -4.25
C ALA A 13 -29.36 24.73 -3.07
N ALA A 14 -29.99 24.56 -1.90
CA ALA A 14 -29.32 24.01 -0.71
C ALA A 14 -29.18 22.48 -0.74
N LEU A 15 -30.03 21.76 -1.49
CA LEU A 15 -29.93 20.29 -1.63
C LEU A 15 -28.87 19.85 -2.65
N ALA A 16 -28.40 20.75 -3.52
CA ALA A 16 -27.38 20.43 -4.53
C ALA A 16 -25.95 20.41 -3.96
N ALA A 17 -25.72 20.95 -2.77
CA ALA A 17 -24.38 21.05 -2.16
C ALA A 17 -23.92 19.79 -1.41
N CYS A 18 -24.80 18.81 -1.19
CA CYS A 18 -24.48 17.57 -0.47
C CYS A 18 -24.37 16.33 -1.39
N ALA A 19 -24.39 16.52 -2.71
CA ALA A 19 -24.14 15.43 -3.65
C ALA A 19 -22.63 15.13 -3.71
N SER A 20 -22.09 14.53 -2.65
CA SER A 20 -20.86 13.77 -2.73
C SER A 20 -21.10 12.66 -3.75
N THR A 21 -20.53 12.78 -4.94
CA THR A 21 -20.44 11.67 -5.90
C THR A 21 -19.84 10.48 -5.16
N PRO A 22 -20.52 9.31 -5.11
CA PRO A 22 -19.90 8.12 -4.59
C PRO A 22 -18.65 7.86 -5.43
N GLU A 23 -17.50 7.84 -4.78
CA GLU A 23 -16.26 7.42 -5.40
C GLU A 23 -16.50 6.01 -5.96
N GLN A 24 -16.37 5.88 -7.27
CA GLN A 24 -16.65 4.62 -7.95
C GLN A 24 -15.62 3.61 -7.45
N ALA A 25 -16.05 2.71 -6.57
CA ALA A 25 -15.21 1.65 -6.04
C ALA A 25 -14.62 0.87 -7.21
N ALA A 26 -13.30 0.98 -7.39
CA ALA A 26 -12.57 0.18 -8.35
C ALA A 26 -12.83 -1.30 -8.06
N THR A 27 -13.07 -2.09 -9.11
CA THR A 27 -13.13 -3.55 -8.96
C THR A 27 -11.77 -4.01 -8.42
N PRO A 28 -11.71 -4.71 -7.27
CA PRO A 28 -10.43 -5.07 -6.67
C PRO A 28 -9.69 -6.03 -7.60
N THR A 29 -8.49 -5.63 -8.02
CA THR A 29 -7.57 -6.50 -8.78
C THR A 29 -7.21 -7.72 -7.92
N PRO A 30 -7.30 -8.96 -8.46
CA PRO A 30 -6.93 -10.15 -7.72
C PRO A 30 -5.48 -10.09 -7.20
N PRO A 31 -5.19 -10.49 -5.94
CA PRO A 31 -3.84 -10.42 -5.38
C PRO A 31 -2.77 -11.16 -6.20
N ALA A 32 -3.15 -12.23 -6.91
CA ALA A 32 -2.26 -13.01 -7.77
C ALA A 32 -1.74 -12.23 -8.99
N GLU A 33 -2.41 -11.15 -9.38
CA GLU A 33 -1.98 -10.25 -10.45
C GLU A 33 -1.04 -9.15 -9.92
N LEU A 34 -1.11 -8.84 -8.62
CA LEU A 34 -0.33 -7.78 -7.96
C LEU A 34 1.00 -8.27 -7.38
N SER A 35 1.14 -9.57 -7.12
CA SER A 35 2.26 -10.12 -6.34
C SER A 35 2.68 -11.51 -6.83
N THR A 36 3.95 -11.87 -6.66
CA THR A 36 4.44 -13.20 -7.07
C THR A 36 3.86 -14.32 -6.19
N PRO A 37 3.74 -15.56 -6.71
CA PRO A 37 3.34 -16.71 -5.90
C PRO A 37 4.21 -16.91 -4.66
N PHE A 38 5.49 -16.55 -4.73
CA PHE A 38 6.42 -16.64 -3.61
C PHE A 38 5.98 -15.75 -2.44
N THR A 39 5.75 -14.46 -2.70
CA THR A 39 5.29 -13.48 -1.70
C THR A 39 3.94 -13.84 -1.07
N LEU A 40 3.06 -14.51 -1.82
CA LEU A 40 1.76 -14.96 -1.34
C LEU A 40 1.82 -16.19 -0.42
N THR A 41 3.01 -16.74 -0.17
CA THR A 41 3.23 -17.88 0.73
C THR A 41 4.05 -17.47 1.96
N THR A 42 4.02 -18.29 3.00
CA THR A 42 4.80 -18.08 4.23
C THR A 42 5.51 -19.38 4.63
N GLY A 43 6.62 -19.26 5.36
CA GLY A 43 7.37 -20.41 5.86
C GLY A 43 8.20 -21.13 4.80
N SER A 44 8.49 -20.48 3.66
CA SER A 44 9.43 -21.00 2.66
C SER A 44 10.79 -21.30 3.30
N PRO A 45 11.47 -22.38 2.90
CA PRO A 45 12.81 -22.68 3.39
C PRO A 45 13.79 -21.54 3.10
N ARG A 46 14.58 -21.16 4.11
CA ARG A 46 15.65 -20.16 3.95
C ARG A 46 16.82 -20.73 3.14
N THR A 47 17.38 -19.90 2.27
CA THR A 47 18.62 -20.18 1.54
C THR A 47 19.83 -20.29 2.49
N PRO A 48 20.94 -20.93 2.08
CA PRO A 48 22.17 -20.94 2.86
C PRO A 48 22.64 -19.53 3.27
N GLU A 49 22.53 -18.55 2.39
CA GLU A 49 22.89 -17.16 2.65
C GLU A 49 22.03 -16.53 3.76
N GLN A 50 20.72 -16.78 3.77
CA GLN A 50 19.81 -16.30 4.82
C GLN A 50 19.97 -17.05 6.15
N LEU A 51 20.52 -18.28 6.13
CA LEU A 51 20.87 -19.03 7.33
C LEU A 51 22.21 -18.58 7.90
N ALA A 52 23.11 -18.05 7.07
CA ALA A 52 24.41 -17.52 7.47
C ALA A 52 24.34 -16.17 8.18
N VAL A 53 23.18 -15.51 8.17
CA VAL A 53 22.95 -14.23 8.86
C VAL A 53 21.80 -14.32 9.87
N ARG A 54 21.90 -13.49 10.91
CA ARG A 54 20.79 -13.17 11.80
C ARG A 54 20.32 -11.75 11.47
N PHE A 55 19.02 -11.61 11.23
CA PHE A 55 18.39 -10.30 11.09
C PHE A 55 18.15 -9.72 12.48
N ASP A 56 18.78 -8.58 12.80
CA ASP A 56 18.72 -8.00 14.13
C ASP A 56 17.60 -6.96 14.23
N LYS A 57 17.59 -5.99 13.32
CA LYS A 57 16.53 -4.97 13.22
C LYS A 57 16.41 -4.37 11.82
N VAL A 58 15.30 -3.69 11.61
CA VAL A 58 15.08 -2.81 10.47
C VAL A 58 14.49 -1.48 10.94
N ASP A 59 15.13 -0.40 10.53
CA ASP A 59 14.58 0.94 10.63
C ASP A 59 13.97 1.29 9.27
N LEU A 60 12.64 1.40 9.22
CA LEU A 60 11.88 1.59 7.99
C LEU A 60 11.14 2.93 8.02
N ALA A 61 11.46 3.81 7.07
CA ALA A 61 10.74 5.05 6.83
C ALA A 61 9.90 4.90 5.56
N ILE A 62 8.58 5.06 5.68
CA ILE A 62 7.64 4.93 4.56
C ILE A 62 6.91 6.27 4.38
N ARG A 63 6.89 6.76 3.14
CA ARG A 63 5.97 7.81 2.69
C ARG A 63 4.85 7.17 1.91
N VAL A 64 3.61 7.43 2.33
CA VAL A 64 2.40 6.99 1.61
C VAL A 64 1.88 8.13 0.75
N MET A 65 1.57 7.85 -0.51
CA MET A 65 0.99 8.79 -1.47
C MET A 65 -0.41 8.28 -1.85
N PRO A 66 -1.48 8.73 -1.16
CA PRO A 66 -2.82 8.19 -1.36
C PRO A 66 -3.36 8.42 -2.77
N ASP A 67 -3.15 9.61 -3.33
CA ASP A 67 -3.66 10.01 -4.64
C ASP A 67 -3.16 9.11 -5.78
N SER A 68 -1.93 8.61 -5.66
CA SER A 68 -1.29 7.70 -6.62
C SER A 68 -1.29 6.24 -6.16
N GLN A 69 -1.87 5.93 -5.00
CA GLN A 69 -1.86 4.60 -4.39
C GLN A 69 -0.46 3.96 -4.33
N SER A 70 0.56 4.76 -4.03
CA SER A 70 1.96 4.31 -4.02
C SER A 70 2.63 4.57 -2.67
N ILE A 71 3.77 3.91 -2.46
CA ILE A 71 4.66 4.14 -1.32
C ILE A 71 6.09 4.37 -1.79
N ASP A 72 6.78 5.30 -1.14
CA ASP A 72 8.24 5.39 -1.19
C ASP A 72 8.78 4.93 0.15
N ALA A 73 9.84 4.14 0.14
CA ALA A 73 10.44 3.64 1.37
C ALA A 73 11.96 3.72 1.35
N VAL A 74 12.53 3.97 2.53
CA VAL A 74 13.96 3.81 2.81
C VAL A 74 14.09 2.87 3.99
N ALA A 75 14.88 1.82 3.83
CA ALA A 75 15.13 0.81 4.85
C ALA A 75 16.63 0.78 5.21
N VAL A 76 16.93 0.79 6.51
CA VAL A 76 18.26 0.49 7.04
C VAL A 76 18.16 -0.82 7.82
N LEU A 77 18.91 -1.83 7.39
CA LEU A 77 18.87 -3.18 7.94
C LEU A 77 20.16 -3.46 8.70
N ASP A 78 20.03 -3.88 9.95
CA ASP A 78 21.14 -4.39 10.75
C ASP A 78 21.08 -5.92 10.71
N VAL A 79 22.17 -6.51 10.21
CA VAL A 79 22.33 -7.96 10.09
C VAL A 79 23.67 -8.38 10.69
N THR A 80 23.64 -9.41 11.52
CA THR A 80 24.83 -10.05 12.07
C THR A 80 25.20 -11.26 11.21
N ALA A 81 26.41 -11.28 10.66
CA ALA A 81 26.94 -12.48 10.03
C ALA A 81 27.26 -13.54 11.10
N MET A 82 26.63 -14.70 11.02
CA MET A 82 26.82 -15.84 11.91
C MET A 82 27.82 -16.85 11.36
N GLN A 83 28.09 -16.78 10.06
CA GLN A 83 29.06 -17.56 9.27
C GLN A 83 29.70 -16.63 8.21
N PRO A 84 30.75 -17.04 7.48
CA PRO A 84 31.23 -16.28 6.32
C PRO A 84 30.10 -16.05 5.29
N VAL A 85 30.01 -14.83 4.75
CA VAL A 85 28.96 -14.41 3.81
C VAL A 85 29.58 -13.73 2.61
N ASP A 86 29.35 -14.28 1.42
CA ASP A 86 29.77 -13.67 0.15
C ASP A 86 28.70 -12.75 -0.44
N ARG A 87 27.43 -12.96 -0.05
CA ARG A 87 26.26 -12.21 -0.54
C ARG A 87 25.16 -12.14 0.53
N LEU A 88 24.56 -10.97 0.68
CA LEU A 88 23.30 -10.81 1.41
C LEU A 88 22.13 -11.03 0.44
N VAL A 89 21.18 -11.87 0.84
CA VAL A 89 19.97 -12.18 0.06
C VAL A 89 18.75 -11.76 0.88
N PHE A 90 17.93 -10.90 0.30
CA PHE A 90 16.65 -10.46 0.86
C PHE A 90 15.52 -10.84 -0.09
N GLU A 91 14.39 -11.19 0.49
CA GLU A 91 13.18 -11.50 -0.27
C GLU A 91 12.39 -10.22 -0.46
N LEU A 92 12.18 -9.85 -1.72
CA LEU A 92 11.35 -8.74 -2.13
C LEU A 92 10.50 -9.20 -3.32
N ASP A 93 9.25 -8.78 -3.35
CA ASP A 93 8.39 -9.07 -4.50
C ASP A 93 8.98 -8.44 -5.76
N THR A 94 9.14 -9.22 -6.83
CA THR A 94 9.75 -8.76 -8.08
C THR A 94 8.75 -8.08 -9.01
N ARG A 95 7.48 -7.96 -8.61
CA ARG A 95 6.40 -7.24 -9.31
C ARG A 95 6.07 -5.89 -8.66
N LEU A 96 6.89 -5.42 -7.72
CA LEU A 96 6.75 -4.05 -7.22
C LEU A 96 6.87 -3.07 -8.42
N PRO A 97 5.97 -2.08 -8.51
CA PRO A 97 5.94 -1.10 -9.60
C PRO A 97 7.14 -0.14 -9.59
#